data_AF-X1T589-F1
#
_entry.id   AF-X1T589-F1
#
_cell.length_a   1.000
_cell.length_b   1.000
_cell.length_c   1.000
_cell.angle_alpha   90.00
_cell.angle_beta   90.00
_cell.angle_gamma   90.00
#
_symmetry.space_group_name_H-M   'P 1'
#
loop_
_entity.id
_entity.type
_entity.pdbx_description
1 polymer ?
#
loop_
_entity_poly.entity_id
_entity_poly.type
_entity_poly.pdbx_seq_one_letter_code
_entity_poly.pdbx_strand_id
1 'polypeptide(L)'
;LQATLHDLFWSQGVSIDKLLCEITGMDEYTMSPAAGAHGELTGILIMRKYFVERGDIRHKMLIPDSAHGTNPASAAMGGFQVVEVKSNEKGTVDLGELAKLMDKDTVGLMLTNPNTVGLYDEGIEEIEKIVHDKGGLLYYDGANLNASLGIIRPGDAGFDVVHLNLHKTFSTPHGGGGPGAGVIGVKKDLIPYLPTPNVAYNSEQNKYFLSDAGEKSIGMVRAFWANFSVLVKTYAWILSMGPDGLYNTSETSIINANY
;
A
#
# COMPACT_ATOMS: atom_id res chain seq x y z
N LEU A 1 14.17 -11.27 6.91
CA LEU A 1 13.53 -10.07 7.52
C LEU A 1 14.35 -9.49 8.67
N GLN A 2 14.54 -10.20 9.80
CA GLN A 2 15.19 -9.60 10.97
C GLN A 2 16.63 -9.09 10.70
N ALA A 3 17.42 -9.82 9.92
CA ALA A 3 18.78 -9.39 9.58
C ALA A 3 18.82 -8.12 8.69
N THR A 4 17.93 -7.99 7.70
CA THR A 4 17.89 -6.84 6.78
C THR A 4 17.32 -5.58 7.44
N LEU A 5 16.29 -5.73 8.28
CA LEU A 5 15.75 -4.64 9.09
C LEU A 5 16.80 -4.14 10.10
N HIS A 6 17.50 -5.03 10.79
CA HIS A 6 18.49 -4.63 11.80
C HIS A 6 19.63 -3.81 11.20
N ASP A 7 20.18 -4.24 10.06
CA ASP A 7 21.28 -3.53 9.39
C ASP A 7 20.84 -2.17 8.82
N LEU A 8 19.61 -2.08 8.29
CA LEU A 8 19.05 -0.82 7.81
C LEU A 8 18.84 0.17 8.96
N PHE A 9 18.17 -0.24 10.04
CA PHE A 9 17.79 0.64 11.15
C PHE A 9 18.96 1.36 11.82
N TRP A 10 20.14 0.72 11.87
CA TRP A 10 21.32 1.27 12.54
C TRP A 10 22.35 1.89 11.59
N SER A 11 22.07 1.89 10.28
CA SER A 11 22.87 2.66 9.33
C SER A 11 22.60 4.16 9.48
N GLN A 12 23.65 4.99 9.38
CA GLN A 12 23.46 6.45 9.47
C GLN A 12 22.67 6.96 8.26
N GLY A 13 21.64 7.78 8.50
CA GLY A 13 20.97 8.54 7.44
C GLY A 13 19.81 7.85 6.71
N VAL A 14 19.20 6.81 7.29
CA VAL A 14 18.05 6.13 6.68
C VAL A 14 16.83 7.04 6.60
N SER A 15 16.28 7.16 5.40
CA SER A 15 15.07 7.92 5.11
C SER A 15 13.80 7.10 5.35
N ILE A 16 12.68 7.80 5.60
CA ILE A 16 11.39 7.17 5.91
C ILE A 16 10.88 6.29 4.75
N ASP A 17 11.12 6.65 3.49
CA ASP A 17 10.76 5.83 2.33
C ASP A 17 11.44 4.46 2.37
N LYS A 18 12.75 4.40 2.67
CA LYS A 18 13.47 3.13 2.77
C LYS A 18 13.02 2.27 3.94
N LEU A 19 12.68 2.87 5.08
CA LEU A 19 12.06 2.14 6.19
C LEU A 19 10.72 1.54 5.78
N LEU A 20 9.86 2.30 5.11
CA LEU A 20 8.56 1.82 4.67
C LEU A 20 8.69 0.74 3.58
N CYS A 21 9.63 0.89 2.63
CA CYS A 21 9.98 -0.15 1.66
C CYS A 21 10.35 -1.44 2.36
N GLU A 22 11.24 -1.41 3.35
CA GLU A 22 11.68 -2.62 4.06
C GLU A 22 10.55 -3.25 4.88
N ILE A 23 9.71 -2.43 5.55
CA ILE A 23 8.54 -2.91 6.32
C ILE A 23 7.52 -3.61 5.42
N THR A 24 7.41 -3.21 4.15
CA THR A 24 6.32 -3.64 3.28
C THR A 24 6.76 -4.49 2.09
N GLY A 25 8.05 -4.60 1.80
CA GLY A 25 8.56 -5.28 0.62
C GLY A 25 8.31 -4.53 -0.70
N MET A 26 8.08 -3.22 -0.64
CA MET A 26 7.93 -2.35 -1.83
C MET A 26 9.29 -1.80 -2.29
N ASP A 27 9.36 -1.32 -3.53
CA ASP A 27 10.60 -0.81 -4.11
C ASP A 27 10.78 0.71 -3.89
N GLU A 28 9.69 1.48 -3.97
CA GLU A 28 9.72 2.94 -3.79
C GLU A 28 8.41 3.46 -3.18
N TYR A 29 8.50 4.54 -2.39
CA TYR A 29 7.33 5.20 -1.78
C TYR A 29 7.20 6.66 -2.19
N THR A 30 5.97 7.09 -2.46
CA THR A 30 5.58 8.50 -2.46
C THR A 30 4.88 8.88 -1.15
N MET A 31 5.25 10.06 -0.63
CA MET A 31 4.68 10.62 0.60
C MET A 31 3.53 11.61 0.35
N SER A 32 3.18 11.81 -0.93
CA SER A 32 2.24 12.83 -1.36
C SER A 32 0.83 12.65 -0.75
N PRO A 33 0.18 11.48 -0.83
CA PRO A 33 -1.24 11.40 -0.50
C PRO A 33 -1.54 11.67 0.98
N ALA A 34 -2.58 12.46 1.23
CA ALA A 34 -2.84 13.06 2.54
C ALA A 34 -3.62 12.18 3.53
N ALA A 35 -4.20 11.06 3.08
CA ALA A 35 -5.01 10.14 3.89
C ALA A 35 -5.18 8.79 3.15
N GLY A 36 -5.66 7.75 3.83
CA GLY A 36 -5.82 6.41 3.25
C GLY A 36 -6.58 6.39 1.91
N ALA A 37 -7.79 6.94 1.88
CA ALA A 37 -8.59 7.05 0.66
C ALA A 37 -7.92 7.89 -0.46
N HIS A 38 -7.09 8.87 -0.09
CA HIS A 38 -6.29 9.59 -1.07
C HIS A 38 -5.14 8.72 -1.61
N GLY A 39 -4.56 7.87 -0.76
CA GLY A 39 -3.65 6.80 -1.17
C GLY A 39 -4.32 5.85 -2.16
N GLU A 40 -5.52 5.36 -1.83
CA GLU A 40 -6.32 4.51 -2.73
C GLU A 40 -6.51 5.14 -4.11
N LEU A 41 -7.03 6.38 -4.17
CA LEU A 41 -7.15 7.09 -5.44
C LEU A 41 -5.80 7.20 -6.18
N THR A 42 -4.72 7.49 -5.47
CA THR A 42 -3.39 7.62 -6.06
C THR A 42 -2.92 6.29 -6.66
N GLY A 43 -3.04 5.19 -5.90
CA GLY A 43 -2.59 3.87 -6.34
C GLY A 43 -3.39 3.30 -7.50
N ILE A 44 -4.72 3.47 -7.50
CA ILE A 44 -5.52 3.03 -8.66
C ILE A 44 -5.23 3.87 -9.92
N LEU A 45 -4.88 5.15 -9.78
CA LEU A 45 -4.48 5.99 -10.92
C LEU A 45 -3.10 5.57 -11.45
N ILE A 46 -2.19 5.16 -10.56
CA ILE A 46 -0.91 4.53 -10.93
C ILE A 46 -1.17 3.25 -11.74
N MET A 47 -2.03 2.35 -11.25
CA MET A 47 -2.41 1.13 -11.97
C MET A 47 -3.04 1.47 -13.33
N ARG A 48 -3.96 2.44 -13.39
CA ARG A 48 -4.58 2.89 -14.64
C ARG A 48 -3.54 3.36 -15.66
N LYS A 49 -2.63 4.23 -15.24
CA LYS A 49 -1.58 4.79 -16.11
C LYS A 49 -0.62 3.70 -16.58
N TYR A 50 -0.26 2.76 -15.72
CA TYR A 50 0.56 1.57 -16.07
C TYR A 50 -0.02 0.79 -17.25
N PHE A 51 -1.34 0.55 -17.25
CA PHE A 51 -2.02 -0.20 -18.29
C PHE A 51 -2.23 0.62 -19.57
N VAL A 52 -2.64 1.88 -19.45
CA VAL A 52 -2.82 2.81 -20.59
C VAL A 52 -1.53 2.99 -21.37
N GLU A 53 -0.38 3.13 -20.69
CA GLU A 53 0.93 3.30 -21.33
C GLU A 53 1.39 2.06 -22.12
N ARG A 54 0.79 0.89 -21.86
CA ARG A 54 1.01 -0.36 -22.59
C ARG A 54 -0.02 -0.60 -23.69
N GLY A 55 -0.99 0.31 -23.87
CA GLY A 55 -2.11 0.12 -24.80
C GLY A 55 -3.12 -0.93 -24.35
N ASP A 56 -3.08 -1.36 -23.09
CA ASP A 56 -3.99 -2.34 -22.50
C ASP A 56 -5.06 -1.61 -21.69
N ILE A 57 -6.25 -1.36 -22.25
CA ILE A 57 -7.27 -0.55 -21.58
C ILE A 57 -8.18 -1.44 -20.74
N ARG A 58 -7.93 -1.44 -19.43
CA ARG A 58 -8.70 -2.18 -18.42
C ARG A 58 -9.64 -1.24 -17.68
N HIS A 59 -10.88 -1.67 -17.44
CA HIS A 59 -11.95 -0.83 -16.90
C HIS A 59 -12.67 -1.42 -15.67
N LYS A 60 -12.43 -2.69 -15.31
CA LYS A 60 -13.00 -3.30 -14.10
C LYS A 60 -11.99 -3.29 -12.96
N MET A 61 -12.45 -3.00 -11.74
CA MET A 61 -11.69 -3.18 -10.50
C MET A 61 -12.45 -4.17 -9.62
N LEU A 62 -11.79 -5.25 -9.21
CA LEU A 62 -12.36 -6.21 -8.28
C LEU A 62 -12.17 -5.74 -6.85
N ILE A 63 -13.23 -5.85 -6.06
CA ILE A 63 -13.25 -5.45 -4.66
C ILE A 63 -14.04 -6.49 -3.85
N PRO A 64 -13.48 -7.09 -2.79
CA PRO A 64 -14.22 -7.98 -1.92
C PRO A 64 -15.45 -7.29 -1.31
N ASP A 65 -16.54 -8.04 -1.11
CA ASP A 65 -17.77 -7.57 -0.44
C ASP A 65 -17.54 -7.08 1.00
N SER A 66 -16.46 -7.53 1.63
CA SER A 66 -16.02 -7.11 2.95
C SER A 66 -15.19 -5.82 2.95
N ALA A 67 -14.74 -5.32 1.80
CA ALA A 67 -13.81 -4.19 1.74
C ALA A 67 -14.36 -2.91 2.42
N HIS A 68 -13.44 -2.08 2.92
CA HIS A 68 -13.82 -0.77 3.45
C HIS A 68 -14.47 0.08 2.34
N GLY A 69 -15.50 0.86 2.68
CA GLY A 69 -16.29 1.61 1.69
C GLY A 69 -15.52 2.67 0.89
N THR A 70 -14.30 3.02 1.31
CA THR A 70 -13.40 3.88 0.51
C THR A 70 -12.89 3.15 -0.72
N ASN A 71 -12.64 1.84 -0.68
CA ASN A 71 -12.12 1.07 -1.82
C ASN A 71 -13.02 1.21 -3.06
N PRO A 72 -14.34 0.90 -3.00
CA PRO A 72 -15.23 1.09 -4.14
C PRO A 72 -15.43 2.56 -4.52
N ALA A 73 -15.43 3.48 -3.55
CA ALA A 73 -15.55 4.91 -3.83
C ALA A 73 -14.33 5.45 -4.59
N SER A 74 -13.12 5.07 -4.16
CA SER A 74 -11.85 5.40 -4.80
C SER A 74 -11.82 4.81 -6.20
N ALA A 75 -12.11 3.52 -6.37
CA ALA A 75 -12.16 2.87 -7.69
C ALA A 75 -13.12 3.56 -8.67
N ALA A 76 -14.33 3.90 -8.21
CA ALA A 76 -15.31 4.63 -9.01
C ALA A 76 -14.81 6.04 -9.37
N MET A 77 -14.21 6.77 -8.41
CA MET A 77 -13.62 8.09 -8.65
C MET A 77 -12.42 8.03 -9.63
N GLY A 78 -11.66 6.94 -9.61
CA GLY A 78 -10.63 6.63 -10.60
C GLY A 78 -11.17 6.20 -11.96
N GLY A 79 -12.50 6.16 -12.12
CA GLY A 79 -13.20 5.87 -13.38
C GLY A 79 -13.22 4.38 -13.74
N PHE A 80 -13.20 3.49 -12.76
CA PHE A 80 -13.37 2.05 -12.94
C PHE A 80 -14.80 1.61 -12.65
N GLN A 81 -15.24 0.55 -13.34
CA GLN A 81 -16.40 -0.23 -12.94
C GLN A 81 -16.01 -1.09 -11.74
N VAL A 82 -16.66 -0.86 -10.60
CA VAL A 82 -16.50 -1.71 -9.42
C VAL A 82 -17.25 -3.02 -9.63
N VAL A 83 -16.55 -4.13 -9.47
CA VAL A 83 -17.11 -5.48 -9.51
C VAL A 83 -16.82 -6.15 -8.17
N GLU A 84 -17.88 -6.56 -7.48
CA GLU A 84 -17.77 -7.15 -6.16
C GLU A 84 -17.34 -8.62 -6.25
N VAL A 85 -16.40 -9.04 -5.41
CA VAL A 85 -15.99 -10.44 -5.24
C VAL A 85 -16.59 -10.96 -3.93
N LYS A 86 -17.33 -12.06 -3.99
CA LYS A 86 -17.97 -12.63 -2.80
C LYS A 86 -16.97 -13.26 -1.85
N SER A 87 -17.21 -13.11 -0.55
CA SER A 87 -16.54 -13.91 0.47
C SER A 87 -17.09 -15.34 0.50
N ASN A 88 -16.23 -16.30 0.82
CA ASN A 88 -16.61 -17.68 1.07
C ASN A 88 -17.22 -17.86 2.48
N GLU A 89 -17.62 -19.09 2.84
CA GLU A 89 -18.24 -19.39 4.15
C GLU A 89 -17.33 -19.13 5.36
N LYS A 90 -16.00 -19.04 5.16
CA LYS A 90 -15.03 -18.67 6.20
C LYS A 90 -14.84 -17.16 6.33
N GLY A 91 -15.49 -16.34 5.50
CA GLY A 91 -15.35 -14.87 5.53
C GLY A 91 -14.06 -14.35 4.87
N THR A 92 -13.39 -15.17 4.06
CA THR A 92 -12.24 -14.79 3.22
C THR A 92 -12.63 -14.79 1.74
N VAL A 93 -11.76 -14.32 0.84
CA VAL A 93 -12.08 -14.25 -0.60
C VAL A 93 -12.43 -15.64 -1.16
N ASP A 94 -13.53 -15.75 -1.91
CA ASP A 94 -13.84 -16.96 -2.68
C ASP A 94 -12.94 -17.04 -3.93
N LEU A 95 -11.99 -17.97 -3.93
CA LEU A 95 -11.06 -18.18 -5.04
C LEU A 95 -11.76 -18.56 -6.36
N GLY A 96 -12.86 -19.32 -6.27
CA GLY A 96 -13.63 -19.73 -7.43
C GLY A 96 -14.38 -18.55 -8.06
N GLU A 97 -14.92 -17.66 -7.23
CA GLU A 97 -15.54 -16.42 -7.69
C GLU A 97 -14.51 -15.44 -8.26
N LEU A 98 -13.39 -15.25 -7.57
CA LEU A 98 -12.28 -14.44 -8.05
C LEU A 98 -11.80 -14.90 -9.43
N ALA A 99 -11.58 -16.19 -9.62
CA ALA A 99 -11.13 -16.77 -10.88
C ALA A 99 -12.14 -16.57 -12.04
N LYS A 100 -13.45 -16.53 -11.75
CA LYS A 100 -14.49 -16.25 -12.75
C LYS A 100 -14.52 -14.77 -13.15
N LEU A 101 -14.31 -13.87 -12.20
CA LEU A 101 -14.40 -12.41 -12.40
C LEU A 101 -13.11 -11.81 -12.98
N MET A 102 -11.96 -12.44 -12.76
CA MET A 102 -10.70 -12.01 -13.35
C MET A 102 -10.66 -12.31 -14.86
N ASP A 103 -10.61 -11.23 -15.65
CA ASP A 103 -10.49 -11.29 -17.10
C ASP A 103 -9.53 -10.21 -17.62
N LYS A 104 -9.42 -10.10 -18.95
CA LYS A 104 -8.54 -9.12 -19.62
C LYS A 104 -8.95 -7.66 -19.41
N ASP A 105 -10.20 -7.41 -19.01
CA ASP A 105 -10.73 -6.06 -18.78
C ASP A 105 -10.50 -5.61 -17.33
N THR A 106 -10.00 -6.51 -16.47
CA THR A 106 -9.81 -6.29 -15.04
C THR A 106 -8.41 -5.78 -14.73
N VAL A 107 -8.36 -4.56 -14.17
CA VAL A 107 -7.12 -3.87 -13.79
C VAL A 107 -6.44 -4.56 -12.61
N GLY A 108 -7.20 -5.20 -11.73
CA GLY A 108 -6.68 -5.78 -10.51
C GLY A 108 -7.73 -6.05 -9.44
N LEU A 109 -7.23 -6.40 -8.26
CA LEU A 109 -7.98 -6.62 -7.03
C LEU A 109 -7.47 -5.68 -5.93
N MET A 110 -8.38 -4.98 -5.25
CA MET A 110 -8.08 -4.28 -3.99
C MET A 110 -8.37 -5.20 -2.81
N LEU A 111 -7.37 -5.53 -2.00
CA LEU A 111 -7.51 -6.45 -0.88
C LEU A 111 -6.87 -5.88 0.40
N THR A 112 -7.57 -6.05 1.51
CA THR A 112 -7.07 -5.79 2.86
C THR A 112 -6.68 -7.15 3.47
N ASN A 113 -5.46 -7.32 3.98
CA ASN A 113 -5.05 -8.59 4.61
C ASN A 113 -4.20 -8.33 5.89
N PRO A 114 -4.67 -8.66 7.11
CA PRO A 114 -5.97 -9.26 7.43
C PRO A 114 -7.14 -8.44 6.89
N ASN A 115 -8.21 -9.12 6.49
CA ASN A 115 -9.40 -8.49 5.96
C ASN A 115 -10.15 -7.67 7.02
N THR A 116 -11.23 -7.01 6.62
CA THR A 116 -11.97 -6.07 7.48
C THR A 116 -12.71 -6.72 8.64
N VAL A 117 -12.90 -8.05 8.62
CA VAL A 117 -13.43 -8.83 9.74
C VAL A 117 -12.32 -9.43 10.62
N GLY A 118 -11.05 -9.10 10.34
CA GLY A 118 -9.90 -9.49 11.16
C GLY A 118 -9.32 -10.86 10.83
N LEU A 119 -9.68 -11.47 9.69
CA LEU A 119 -9.19 -12.78 9.27
C LEU A 119 -8.07 -12.63 8.23
N TYR A 120 -7.05 -13.48 8.32
CA TYR A 120 -6.07 -13.59 7.25
C TYR A 120 -6.66 -14.41 6.10
N ASP A 121 -6.45 -13.96 4.87
CA ASP A 121 -6.77 -14.74 3.68
C ASP A 121 -5.77 -15.90 3.53
N GLU A 122 -6.20 -17.12 3.87
CA GLU A 122 -5.39 -18.35 3.84
C GLU A 122 -4.85 -18.69 2.43
N GLY A 123 -5.45 -18.16 1.37
CA GLY A 123 -5.13 -18.45 -0.04
C GLY A 123 -4.43 -17.30 -0.77
N ILE A 124 -3.58 -16.52 -0.09
CA ILE A 124 -2.97 -15.34 -0.69
C ILE A 124 -2.11 -15.65 -1.93
N GLU A 125 -1.40 -16.80 -1.92
CA GLU A 125 -0.59 -17.27 -3.06
C GLU A 125 -1.48 -17.62 -4.27
N GLU A 126 -2.63 -18.26 -4.04
CA GLU A 126 -3.61 -18.52 -5.09
C GLU A 126 -4.29 -17.23 -5.60
N ILE A 127 -4.56 -16.26 -4.73
CA ILE A 127 -5.09 -14.94 -5.12
C ILE A 127 -4.09 -14.25 -6.04
N GLU A 128 -2.82 -14.17 -5.64
CA GLU A 128 -1.73 -13.64 -6.46
C GLU A 128 -1.70 -14.31 -7.82
N LYS A 129 -1.65 -15.65 -7.83
CA LYS A 129 -1.62 -16.42 -9.06
C LYS A 129 -2.81 -16.12 -9.97
N ILE A 130 -4.04 -16.10 -9.44
CA ILE A 130 -5.25 -15.83 -10.23
C ILE A 130 -5.20 -14.43 -10.85
N VAL A 131 -4.76 -13.42 -10.09
CA VAL A 131 -4.73 -12.03 -10.55
C VAL A 131 -3.61 -11.82 -11.58
N HIS A 132 -2.39 -12.28 -11.27
CA HIS A 132 -1.22 -12.10 -12.13
C HIS A 132 -1.26 -12.98 -13.39
N ASP A 133 -1.81 -14.19 -13.35
CA ASP A 133 -1.99 -15.05 -14.55
C ASP A 133 -2.92 -14.38 -15.60
N LYS A 134 -3.79 -13.46 -15.17
CA LYS A 134 -4.65 -12.64 -16.04
C LYS A 134 -4.05 -11.26 -16.34
N GLY A 135 -2.82 -11.01 -15.90
CA GLY A 135 -2.09 -9.75 -16.06
C GLY A 135 -2.68 -8.59 -15.28
N GLY A 136 -3.53 -8.82 -14.27
CA GLY A 136 -3.99 -7.79 -13.35
C GLY A 136 -2.92 -7.46 -12.31
N LEU A 137 -3.16 -6.42 -11.50
CA LEU A 137 -2.29 -6.02 -10.39
C LEU A 137 -2.99 -6.20 -9.04
N LEU A 138 -2.23 -6.49 -7.99
CA LEU A 138 -2.72 -6.56 -6.61
C LEU A 138 -2.49 -5.24 -5.87
N TYR A 139 -3.57 -4.66 -5.36
CA TYR A 139 -3.55 -3.48 -4.51
C TYR A 139 -3.79 -3.88 -3.06
N TYR A 140 -2.86 -3.55 -2.17
CA TYR A 140 -2.95 -3.77 -0.73
C TYR A 140 -3.51 -2.53 -0.03
N ASP A 141 -4.65 -2.71 0.63
CA ASP A 141 -5.14 -1.81 1.64
C ASP A 141 -4.41 -2.06 2.96
N GLY A 142 -3.44 -1.19 3.28
CA GLY A 142 -2.61 -1.31 4.48
C GLY A 142 -3.20 -0.68 5.72
N ALA A 143 -4.52 -0.41 5.77
CA ALA A 143 -5.19 0.02 6.99
C ALA A 143 -4.99 -0.97 8.16
N ASN A 144 -4.84 -2.27 7.86
CA ASN A 144 -4.68 -3.35 8.83
C ASN A 144 -3.22 -3.81 9.00
N LEU A 145 -2.24 -3.07 8.47
CA LEU A 145 -0.81 -3.45 8.55
C LEU A 145 -0.32 -3.65 10.00
N ASN A 146 -0.98 -3.07 11.00
CA ASN A 146 -0.61 -3.26 12.40
C ASN A 146 -0.60 -4.73 12.84
N ALA A 147 -1.34 -5.63 12.15
CA ALA A 147 -1.31 -7.07 12.40
C ALA A 147 -0.19 -7.80 11.62
N SER A 148 0.65 -7.09 10.87
CA SER A 148 1.64 -7.69 9.97
C SER A 148 3.07 -7.15 10.14
N LEU A 149 3.28 -6.09 10.94
CA LEU A 149 4.59 -5.48 11.14
C LEU A 149 5.61 -6.52 11.64
N GLY A 150 6.69 -6.69 10.88
CA GLY A 150 7.75 -7.66 11.21
C GLY A 150 7.38 -9.13 11.03
N ILE A 151 6.13 -9.44 10.68
CA ILE A 151 5.63 -10.81 10.47
C ILE A 151 5.49 -11.12 8.98
N ILE A 152 4.72 -10.28 8.25
CA ILE A 152 4.43 -10.44 6.83
C ILE A 152 4.67 -9.11 6.12
N ARG A 153 5.33 -9.16 4.96
CA ARG A 153 5.48 -8.00 4.07
C ARG A 153 4.52 -8.16 2.89
N PRO A 154 3.58 -7.22 2.64
CA PRO A 154 2.66 -7.32 1.51
C PRO A 154 3.36 -7.54 0.17
N GLY A 155 4.49 -6.89 -0.07
CA GLY A 155 5.26 -7.06 -1.29
C GLY A 155 5.89 -8.44 -1.47
N ASP A 156 6.14 -9.19 -0.40
CA ASP A 156 6.56 -10.59 -0.50
C ASP A 156 5.36 -11.53 -0.76
N ALA A 157 4.14 -11.06 -0.46
CA ALA A 157 2.87 -11.76 -0.68
C ALA A 157 2.21 -11.37 -2.01
N GLY A 158 2.99 -10.90 -3.00
CA GLY A 158 2.51 -10.64 -4.35
C GLY A 158 1.87 -9.26 -4.60
N PHE A 159 1.77 -8.38 -3.61
CA PHE A 159 1.17 -7.07 -3.81
C PHE A 159 2.06 -6.12 -4.63
N ASP A 160 1.44 -5.42 -5.58
CA ASP A 160 2.11 -4.51 -6.52
C ASP A 160 2.09 -3.05 -6.06
N VAL A 161 1.01 -2.68 -5.36
CA VAL A 161 0.77 -1.33 -4.82
C VAL A 161 0.29 -1.47 -3.38
N VAL A 162 0.85 -0.68 -2.46
CA VAL A 162 0.48 -0.64 -1.05
C VAL A 162 0.19 0.79 -0.65
N HIS A 163 -0.95 1.04 -0.01
CA HIS A 163 -1.10 2.27 0.76
C HIS A 163 -1.00 2.02 2.26
N LEU A 164 -0.48 3.01 3.00
CA LEU A 164 -0.37 2.95 4.46
C LEU A 164 -1.08 4.12 5.12
N ASN A 165 -1.85 3.84 6.17
CA ASN A 165 -2.40 4.86 7.05
C ASN A 165 -1.41 5.18 8.18
N LEU A 166 -0.60 6.22 8.01
CA LEU A 166 0.37 6.64 9.04
C LEU A 166 -0.29 7.11 10.36
N HIS A 167 -1.56 7.50 10.28
CA HIS A 167 -2.45 7.93 11.36
C HIS A 167 -3.24 6.79 11.99
N LYS A 168 -2.99 5.54 11.58
CA LYS A 168 -3.48 4.33 12.24
C LYS A 168 -2.30 3.56 12.82
N THR A 169 -1.57 2.86 11.96
CA THR A 169 -0.51 1.93 12.34
C THR A 169 0.71 2.61 12.98
N PHE A 170 1.04 3.84 12.56
CA PHE A 170 2.31 4.49 12.90
C PHE A 170 2.16 5.66 13.88
N SER A 171 1.31 5.46 14.90
CA SER A 171 1.14 6.28 16.10
C SER A 171 0.81 7.77 15.92
N THR A 172 0.49 8.23 14.71
CA THR A 172 0.06 9.63 14.53
C THR A 172 -1.34 9.83 15.14
N PRO A 173 -1.57 10.89 15.94
CA PRO A 173 -2.87 11.12 16.58
C PRO A 173 -4.01 11.27 15.57
N HIS A 174 -5.17 10.68 15.89
CA HIS A 174 -6.38 10.77 15.06
C HIS A 174 -6.99 12.19 14.99
N GLY A 175 -6.73 13.03 16.00
CA GLY A 175 -7.08 14.46 15.97
C GLY A 175 -8.57 14.78 15.80
N GLY A 176 -9.48 13.86 16.16
CA GLY A 176 -10.93 14.02 15.96
C GLY A 176 -11.38 13.91 14.49
N GLY A 177 -10.52 13.39 13.60
CA GLY A 177 -10.84 13.21 12.17
C GLY A 177 -9.68 13.52 11.22
N GLY A 178 -8.56 14.06 11.72
CA GLY A 178 -7.35 14.33 10.96
C GLY A 178 -6.38 15.26 11.69
N PRO A 179 -5.21 15.57 11.11
CA PRO A 179 -4.76 15.18 9.76
C PRO A 179 -4.21 13.74 9.68
N GLY A 180 -4.17 13.20 8.46
CA GLY A 180 -3.57 11.90 8.17
C GLY A 180 -2.35 11.98 7.24
N ALA A 181 -1.90 10.82 6.78
CA ALA A 181 -1.06 10.61 5.61
C ALA A 181 -1.32 9.19 5.10
N GLY A 182 -1.46 9.05 3.78
CA GLY A 182 -1.84 7.82 3.07
C GLY A 182 -0.80 7.42 2.05
N VAL A 183 0.43 7.24 2.51
CA VAL A 183 1.61 7.10 1.63
C VAL A 183 1.51 5.83 0.78
N ILE A 184 2.04 5.88 -0.45
CA ILE A 184 1.89 4.81 -1.45
C ILE A 184 3.25 4.22 -1.78
N GLY A 185 3.38 2.91 -1.60
CA GLY A 185 4.51 2.11 -2.03
C GLY A 185 4.15 1.32 -3.28
N VAL A 186 5.11 1.12 -4.16
CA VAL A 186 4.90 0.37 -5.41
C VAL A 186 6.08 -0.54 -5.72
N LYS A 187 5.82 -1.59 -6.50
CA LYS A 187 6.86 -2.40 -7.15
C LYS A 187 7.57 -1.63 -8.27
N LYS A 188 8.77 -2.10 -8.62
CA LYS A 188 9.71 -1.45 -9.55
C LYS A 188 9.08 -0.99 -10.86
N ASP A 189 8.23 -1.82 -11.46
CA ASP A 189 7.62 -1.55 -12.76
C ASP A 189 6.56 -0.44 -12.73
N LEU A 190 6.13 -0.04 -11.52
CA LEU A 190 5.14 1.01 -11.27
C LEU A 190 5.76 2.34 -10.86
N ILE A 191 7.06 2.37 -10.51
CA ILE A 191 7.81 3.58 -10.11
C ILE A 191 7.64 4.74 -11.11
N PRO A 192 7.74 4.54 -12.44
CA PRO A 192 7.61 5.64 -13.40
C PRO A 192 6.26 6.37 -13.37
N TYR A 193 5.23 5.77 -12.77
CA TYR A 193 3.88 6.33 -12.72
C TYR A 193 3.58 7.01 -11.38
N LEU A 194 4.50 7.01 -10.41
CA LEU A 194 4.33 7.72 -9.13
C LEU A 194 3.99 9.21 -9.36
N PRO A 195 3.22 9.84 -8.45
CA PRO A 195 2.90 11.26 -8.54
C PRO A 195 4.15 12.12 -8.40
N THR A 196 4.06 13.39 -8.80
CA THR A 196 5.15 14.36 -8.68
C THR A 196 4.82 15.48 -7.68
N PRO A 197 5.80 16.12 -7.02
CA PRO A 197 7.21 15.73 -6.92
C PRO A 197 7.47 14.70 -5.81
N ASN A 198 8.59 13.97 -5.89
CA ASN A 198 9.04 13.05 -4.84
C ASN A 198 10.37 13.52 -4.24
N VAL A 199 10.69 13.06 -3.03
CA VAL A 199 12.00 13.33 -2.41
C VAL A 199 13.04 12.41 -3.03
N ALA A 200 14.15 12.97 -3.48
CA ALA A 200 15.30 12.23 -4.00
C ALA A 200 16.58 12.70 -3.32
N TYR A 201 17.60 11.85 -3.32
CA TYR A 201 18.91 12.13 -2.74
C TYR A 201 19.99 12.15 -3.83
N ASN A 202 20.77 13.24 -3.87
CA ASN A 202 21.95 13.36 -4.71
C ASN A 202 23.18 13.01 -3.87
N SER A 203 23.81 11.87 -4.15
CA SER A 203 24.98 11.38 -3.44
C SER A 203 26.24 12.20 -3.69
N GLU A 204 26.41 12.75 -4.90
CA GLU A 204 27.56 13.59 -5.24
C GLU A 204 27.55 14.91 -4.47
N GLN A 205 26.35 15.48 -4.27
CA GLN A 205 26.17 16.75 -3.56
C GLN A 205 25.85 16.57 -2.07
N ASN A 206 25.63 15.32 -1.63
CA ASN A 206 25.14 14.98 -0.29
C ASN A 206 23.91 15.82 0.11
N LYS A 207 22.90 15.91 -0.77
CA LYS A 207 21.71 16.75 -0.57
C LYS A 207 20.43 16.06 -1.03
N TYR A 208 19.37 16.28 -0.25
CA TYR A 208 18.00 15.96 -0.65
C TYR A 208 17.41 17.08 -1.52
N PHE A 209 16.62 16.70 -2.50
CA PHE A 209 15.90 17.61 -3.39
C PHE A 209 14.53 17.03 -3.78
N LEU A 210 13.64 17.88 -4.30
CA LEU A 210 12.38 17.44 -4.88
C LEU A 210 12.60 17.13 -6.36
N SER A 211 12.43 15.87 -6.75
CA SER A 211 12.52 15.43 -8.14
C SER A 211 11.18 15.48 -8.85
N ASP A 212 11.23 15.86 -10.12
CA ASP A 212 10.14 15.62 -11.06
C ASP A 212 10.05 14.12 -11.37
N ALA A 213 8.84 13.56 -11.43
CA ALA A 213 8.62 12.13 -11.67
C ALA A 213 8.57 11.78 -13.18
N GLY A 214 8.70 12.77 -14.07
CA GLY A 214 8.76 12.62 -15.51
C GLY A 214 7.38 12.49 -16.18
N GLU A 215 7.41 12.34 -17.51
CA GLU A 215 6.21 12.36 -18.37
C GLU A 215 5.21 11.22 -18.09
N LYS A 216 5.69 10.11 -17.51
CA LYS A 216 4.86 8.95 -17.17
C LYS A 216 4.11 9.12 -15.85
N SER A 217 4.46 10.10 -15.04
CA SER A 217 3.80 10.39 -13.78
C SER A 217 2.30 10.59 -13.96
N ILE A 218 1.51 10.19 -12.96
CA ILE A 218 0.09 10.58 -12.86
C ILE A 218 -0.10 12.08 -12.52
N GLY A 219 0.98 12.83 -12.34
CA GLY A 219 0.95 14.26 -12.03
C GLY A 219 0.85 14.53 -10.53
N MET A 220 0.42 15.74 -10.17
CA MET A 220 0.23 16.13 -8.78
C MET A 220 -1.14 15.67 -8.28
N VAL A 221 -1.15 15.02 -7.12
CA VAL A 221 -2.40 14.61 -6.43
C VAL A 221 -2.80 15.59 -5.31
N ARG A 222 -1.92 16.54 -4.97
CA ARG A 222 -2.18 17.60 -3.98
C ARG A 222 -1.25 18.79 -4.16
N ALA A 223 -1.50 19.85 -3.39
CA ALA A 223 -0.54 20.93 -3.18
C ALA A 223 0.60 20.48 -2.24
N PHE A 224 1.84 20.86 -2.58
CA PHE A 224 3.08 20.42 -1.92
C PHE A 224 3.25 18.89 -1.94
N TRP A 225 4.19 18.36 -1.15
CA TRP A 225 4.68 16.98 -1.30
C TRP A 225 4.37 16.05 -0.11
N ALA A 226 3.89 16.55 1.03
CA ALA A 226 3.51 15.71 2.18
C ALA A 226 2.78 16.47 3.29
N ASN A 227 2.14 15.72 4.20
CA ASN A 227 1.86 16.19 5.55
C ASN A 227 3.08 15.94 6.45
N PHE A 228 4.11 16.79 6.31
CA PHE A 228 5.45 16.56 6.88
C PHE A 228 5.46 16.25 8.39
N SER A 229 4.63 16.92 9.19
CA SER A 229 4.57 16.69 10.64
C SER A 229 4.02 15.31 11.02
N VAL A 230 3.23 14.68 10.15
CA VAL A 230 2.80 13.28 10.31
C VAL A 230 3.97 12.34 10.02
N LEU A 231 4.73 12.61 8.96
CA LEU A 231 5.91 11.81 8.60
C LEU A 231 6.97 11.83 9.71
N VAL A 232 7.25 12.98 10.32
CA VAL A 232 8.24 13.09 11.41
C VAL A 232 7.85 12.23 12.61
N LYS A 233 6.55 12.17 12.97
CA LYS A 233 6.07 11.33 14.07
C LYS A 233 6.20 9.85 13.73
N THR A 234 5.80 9.46 12.53
CA THR A 234 5.98 8.09 12.03
C THR A 234 7.44 7.69 12.02
N TYR A 235 8.34 8.54 11.52
CA TYR A 235 9.77 8.28 11.50
C TYR A 235 10.33 8.07 12.90
N ALA A 236 10.02 8.98 13.83
CA ALA A 236 10.44 8.86 15.22
C ALA A 236 9.89 7.59 15.88
N TRP A 237 8.63 7.23 15.60
CA TRP A 237 8.01 6.00 16.11
C TRP A 237 8.72 4.76 15.58
N ILE A 238 8.90 4.63 14.25
CA ILE A 238 9.59 3.48 13.65
C ILE A 238 10.97 3.32 14.29
N LEU A 239 11.78 4.38 14.34
CA LEU A 239 13.11 4.33 14.94
C LEU A 239 13.11 3.97 16.44
N SER A 240 12.11 4.44 17.20
CA SER A 240 12.00 4.13 18.63
C SER A 240 11.63 2.68 18.87
N MET A 241 10.81 2.09 18.00
CA MET A 241 10.40 0.69 18.11
C MET A 241 11.51 -0.27 17.70
N GLY A 242 12.25 0.06 16.63
CA GLY A 242 13.18 -0.89 16.03
C GLY A 242 12.48 -2.14 15.45
N PRO A 243 13.23 -3.07 14.83
CA PRO A 243 12.66 -4.29 14.27
C PRO A 243 11.87 -5.12 15.30
N ASP A 244 12.44 -5.32 16.49
CA ASP A 244 11.82 -6.13 17.52
C ASP A 244 10.56 -5.47 18.09
N GLY A 245 10.57 -4.14 18.27
CA GLY A 245 9.38 -3.41 18.71
C GLY A 245 8.26 -3.43 17.67
N LEU A 246 8.58 -3.38 16.38
CA LEU A 246 7.59 -3.52 15.31
C LEU A 246 6.93 -4.90 15.34
N TYR A 247 7.73 -5.97 15.43
CA TYR A 247 7.22 -7.35 15.60
C TYR A 247 6.36 -7.48 16.86
N ASN A 248 6.86 -7.04 18.02
CA ASN A 248 6.16 -7.13 19.30
C ASN A 248 4.84 -6.35 19.29
N THR A 249 4.75 -5.24 18.55
CA THR A 249 3.51 -4.47 18.38
C THR A 249 2.45 -5.31 17.69
N SER A 250 2.81 -5.97 16.59
CA SER A 250 1.89 -6.86 15.88
C SER A 250 1.50 -8.07 16.70
N GLU A 251 2.46 -8.77 17.29
CA GLU A 251 2.21 -9.95 18.13
C GLU A 251 1.28 -9.62 19.29
N THR A 252 1.55 -8.53 20.01
CA THR A 252 0.70 -8.08 21.13
C THR A 252 -0.70 -7.69 20.65
N SER A 253 -0.81 -7.03 19.50
CA SER A 253 -2.11 -6.62 18.94
C SER A 253 -2.96 -7.83 18.57
N ILE A 254 -2.35 -8.88 18.00
CA ILE A 254 -3.02 -10.13 17.65
C ILE A 254 -3.47 -10.86 18.92
N ILE A 255 -2.59 -11.00 19.91
CA ILE A 255 -2.91 -11.66 21.19
C ILE A 255 -4.07 -10.94 21.89
N ASN A 256 -4.02 -9.61 21.99
CA ASN A 256 -5.07 -8.82 22.63
C ASN A 256 -6.43 -8.90 21.92
N ALA A 257 -6.46 -9.14 20.61
CA ALA A 257 -7.71 -9.33 19.87
C ALA A 257 -8.31 -10.73 20.04
N ASN A 258 -7.46 -11.74 20.29
CA ASN A 258 -7.90 -13.12 20.48
C ASN A 258 -8.29 -13.44 21.93
N TYR A 259 -7.70 -12.74 22.90
CA TYR A 259 -8.02 -12.86 24.34
C TYR A 259 -9.34 -12.16 24.69
#